data_AF-A0A8S2VAH7-F1
#
_entry.id   AF-A0A8S2VAH7-F1
#
_cell.length_a   1.000
_cell.length_b   1.000
_cell.length_c   1.000
_cell.angle_alpha   90.00
_cell.angle_beta   90.00
_cell.angle_gamma   90.00
#
_symmetry.space_group_name_H-M   'P 1'
#
loop_
_entity.id
_entity.type
_entity.pdbx_description
1 polymer ?
#
loop_
_entity_poly.entity_id
_entity_poly.type
_entity_poly.pdbx_seq_one_letter_code
_entity_poly.pdbx_strand_id
1 'polypeptide(L)'
;MWKTYLYHLQEQAPHPKPIQCKHPVPNRPKQYGLEFHGFISRQDVETLMADSEDGSYLVRESQNPPNSYTLAIKFNFEIKYYKLYYDQLNSLHYVGEKRFDLIEDLVHDGLISFYLEQDVYIE
;
A
#
# COMPACT_ATOMS: atom_id res chain seq x y z
N MET A 1 6.36 -8.01 -29.01
CA MET A 1 7.41 -7.09 -28.52
C MET A 1 6.92 -6.31 -27.29
N TRP A 2 6.03 -5.31 -27.39
CA TRP A 2 5.62 -4.49 -26.22
C TRP A 2 4.83 -5.23 -25.13
N LYS A 3 3.92 -6.15 -25.50
CA LYS A 3 3.19 -6.99 -24.52
C LYS A 3 4.12 -7.89 -23.69
N THR A 4 5.22 -8.34 -24.30
CA THR A 4 6.23 -9.18 -23.64
C THR A 4 7.09 -8.34 -22.70
N TYR A 5 7.45 -7.12 -23.12
CA TYR A 5 8.20 -6.17 -22.29
C TYR A 5 7.43 -5.80 -21.02
N LEU A 6 6.18 -5.34 -21.16
CA LEU A 6 5.34 -5.00 -20.00
C LEU A 6 5.14 -6.17 -19.04
N TYR A 7 4.98 -7.38 -19.57
CA TYR A 7 4.85 -8.59 -18.75
C TYR A 7 6.12 -8.85 -17.94
N HIS A 8 7.31 -8.73 -18.55
CA HIS A 8 8.57 -8.91 -17.82
C HIS A 8 8.82 -7.81 -16.79
N LEU A 9 8.43 -6.56 -17.07
CA LEU A 9 8.52 -5.49 -16.08
C LEU A 9 7.58 -5.74 -14.89
N GLN A 10 6.40 -6.31 -15.13
CA GLN A 10 5.49 -6.73 -14.06
C GLN A 10 6.09 -7.85 -13.19
N GLU A 11 6.82 -8.79 -13.78
CA GLU A 11 7.54 -9.85 -13.04
C GLU A 11 8.68 -9.31 -12.18
N GLN A 12 9.25 -8.15 -12.53
CA GLN A 12 10.35 -7.52 -11.81
C GLN A 12 9.88 -6.57 -10.70
N ALA A 13 8.66 -6.05 -10.80
CA ALA A 13 8.09 -5.17 -9.78
C ALA A 13 8.04 -5.89 -8.41
N PRO A 14 8.31 -5.19 -7.30
CA PRO A 14 8.21 -5.78 -5.97
C PRO A 14 6.80 -6.32 -5.71
N HIS A 15 6.71 -7.45 -5.01
CA HIS A 15 5.44 -8.00 -4.55
C HIS A 15 4.99 -7.33 -3.24
N PRO A 16 3.68 -7.19 -3.00
CA PRO A 16 3.15 -6.69 -1.74
C PRO A 16 3.62 -7.52 -0.54
N LYS A 17 4.08 -6.85 0.51
CA LYS A 17 4.49 -7.48 1.78
C LYS A 17 3.80 -6.77 2.95
N PRO A 18 2.70 -7.29 3.51
CA PRO A 18 2.04 -6.63 4.62
C PRO A 18 2.93 -6.65 5.86
N ILE A 19 3.20 -5.49 6.44
CA ILE A 19 3.81 -5.40 7.76
C ILE A 19 2.74 -5.76 8.78
N GLN A 20 2.88 -6.94 9.38
CA GLN A 20 1.89 -7.46 10.32
C GLN A 20 1.97 -6.74 11.67
N CYS A 21 0.85 -6.16 12.09
CA CYS A 21 0.67 -5.60 13.42
C CYS A 21 0.66 -6.74 14.45
N LYS A 22 1.69 -6.75 15.31
CA LYS A 22 1.86 -7.77 16.36
C LYS A 22 1.04 -7.50 17.63
N HIS A 23 0.40 -6.34 17.70
CA HIS A 23 -0.37 -5.92 18.86
C HIS A 23 -1.88 -5.93 18.54
N PRO A 24 -2.74 -6.23 19.54
CA PRO A 24 -4.19 -6.08 19.37
C PRO A 24 -4.56 -4.64 19.05
N VAL A 25 -5.30 -4.42 17.96
CA VAL A 25 -5.84 -3.11 17.60
C VAL A 25 -7.34 -3.09 17.90
N PRO A 26 -7.80 -2.32 18.91
CA PRO A 26 -9.21 -2.23 19.21
C PRO A 26 -9.98 -1.61 18.03
N ASN A 27 -11.21 -2.06 17.81
CA ASN A 27 -12.10 -1.56 16.76
C ASN A 27 -11.50 -1.60 15.34
N ARG A 28 -10.65 -2.61 15.04
CA ARG A 28 -10.12 -2.82 13.68
C ARG A 28 -11.28 -2.88 12.66
N PRO A 29 -11.27 -2.03 11.62
CA PRO A 29 -12.27 -2.09 10.56
C PRO A 29 -12.26 -3.46 9.87
N LYS A 30 -13.44 -4.02 9.60
CA LYS A 30 -13.59 -5.40 9.10
C LYS A 30 -12.94 -5.64 7.74
N GLN A 31 -12.75 -4.59 6.95
CA GLN A 31 -12.10 -4.63 5.65
C GLN A 31 -10.57 -4.72 5.71
N TYR A 32 -9.97 -4.66 6.91
CA TYR A 32 -8.51 -4.75 7.05
C TYR A 32 -8.09 -5.92 7.95
N GLY A 33 -6.95 -6.51 7.62
CA GLY A 33 -6.31 -7.61 8.33
C GLY A 33 -5.22 -7.14 9.29
N LEU A 34 -4.13 -7.91 9.35
CA LEU A 34 -2.98 -7.64 10.22
C LEU A 34 -2.15 -6.45 9.74
N GLU A 35 -2.30 -6.03 8.50
CA GLU A 35 -1.70 -4.83 7.93
C GLU A 35 -2.25 -3.53 8.54
N PHE A 36 -3.33 -3.58 9.34
CA PHE A 36 -3.87 -2.40 10.04
C PHE A 36 -3.23 -2.19 11.41
N HIS A 37 -2.57 -1.04 11.59
CA HIS A 37 -1.85 -0.67 12.81
C HIS A 37 -2.60 0.34 13.70
N GLY A 38 -3.84 0.71 13.35
CA GLY A 38 -4.61 1.68 14.14
C GLY A 38 -4.07 3.10 14.03
N PHE A 39 -4.18 3.86 15.11
CA PHE A 39 -3.77 5.25 15.18
C PHE A 39 -2.27 5.36 15.52
N ILE A 40 -1.43 5.28 14.49
CA ILE A 40 0.02 5.51 14.59
C ILE A 40 0.45 6.77 13.83
N SER A 41 1.49 7.43 14.33
CA SER A 41 2.05 8.63 13.71
C SER A 41 2.86 8.29 12.47
N ARG A 42 3.17 9.32 11.65
CA ARG A 42 4.09 9.16 10.52
C ARG A 42 5.49 8.68 10.96
N GLN A 43 5.97 9.18 12.10
CA GLN A 43 7.26 8.78 12.67
C GLN A 43 7.27 7.29 13.07
N ASP A 44 6.16 6.79 13.61
CA ASP A 44 6.03 5.37 13.96
C ASP A 44 6.08 4.49 12.71
N VAL A 45 5.42 4.91 11.62
CA VAL A 45 5.50 4.23 10.32
C VAL A 45 6.94 4.20 9.81
N GLU A 46 7.61 5.34 9.80
CA GLU A 46 9.01 5.45 9.35
C GLU A 46 9.93 4.54 10.17
N THR A 47 9.68 4.42 11.48
CA THR A 47 10.43 3.50 12.36
C THR A 47 10.12 2.03 12.06
N LEU A 48 8.85 1.67 11.88
CA LEU A 48 8.42 0.31 11.54
C LEU A 48 8.93 -0.15 10.16
N MET A 49 9.09 0.78 9.23
CA MET A 49 9.48 0.52 7.84
C MET A 49 10.94 0.87 7.54
N ALA A 50 11.75 1.19 8.56
CA ALA A 50 13.15 1.61 8.39
C ALA A 50 13.97 0.52 7.69
N ASP A 51 13.87 -0.72 8.20
CA ASP A 51 14.60 -1.89 7.70
C ASP A 51 13.71 -2.82 6.85
N SER A 52 12.53 -2.36 6.43
CA SER A 52 11.62 -3.16 5.61
C SER A 52 12.01 -3.12 4.14
N GLU A 53 11.84 -4.23 3.44
CA GLU A 53 12.10 -4.34 1.99
C GLU A 53 11.09 -3.56 1.16
N ASP A 54 11.45 -3.25 -0.09
CA ASP A 54 10.51 -2.74 -1.08
C ASP A 54 9.32 -3.71 -1.27
N GLY A 55 8.15 -3.12 -1.50
CA GLY A 55 6.87 -3.80 -1.49
C GLY A 55 6.20 -3.87 -0.10
N SER A 56 6.94 -3.53 0.97
CA SER A 56 6.37 -3.50 2.32
C SER A 56 5.26 -2.46 2.44
N TYR A 57 4.15 -2.78 3.09
CA TYR A 57 3.05 -1.84 3.26
C TYR A 57 2.31 -2.02 4.58
N LEU A 58 1.60 -0.96 5.01
CA LEU A 58 0.65 -1.01 6.12
C LEU A 58 -0.46 0.02 5.95
N VAL A 59 -1.55 -0.18 6.70
CA VAL A 59 -2.67 0.76 6.83
C VAL A 59 -2.67 1.34 8.23
N ARG A 60 -2.93 2.64 8.32
CA ARG A 60 -3.17 3.32 9.59
C ARG A 60 -4.38 4.22 9.52
N GLU A 61 -4.93 4.54 10.68
CA GLU A 61 -5.85 5.65 10.81
C GLU A 61 -5.08 6.98 10.65
N SER A 62 -5.66 7.90 9.89
CA SER A 62 -5.10 9.24 9.71
C SER A 62 -5.39 10.11 10.93
N GLN A 63 -4.42 10.94 11.29
CA GLN A 63 -4.61 11.96 12.32
C GLN A 63 -5.47 13.11 11.81
N ASN A 64 -5.42 13.41 10.51
CA ASN A 64 -6.18 14.47 9.88
C ASN A 64 -6.47 14.14 8.38
N PRO A 65 -7.73 14.21 7.93
CA PRO A 65 -8.94 14.37 8.74
C PRO A 65 -9.24 13.10 9.56
N PRO A 66 -9.94 13.22 10.71
CA PRO A 66 -10.42 12.07 11.48
C PRO A 66 -11.27 11.12 10.64
N ASN A 67 -11.35 9.84 11.03
CA ASN A 67 -12.11 8.80 10.33
C ASN A 67 -11.67 8.56 8.87
N SER A 68 -10.41 8.85 8.56
CA SER A 68 -9.82 8.51 7.27
C SER A 68 -8.63 7.58 7.44
N TYR A 69 -8.32 6.80 6.40
CA TYR A 69 -7.24 5.81 6.44
C TYR A 69 -6.12 6.24 5.52
N THR A 70 -4.89 5.89 5.90
CA THR A 70 -3.69 6.09 5.08
C THR A 70 -3.06 4.74 4.79
N LEU A 71 -2.78 4.48 3.52
CA LEU A 71 -1.93 3.40 3.05
C LEU A 71 -0.49 3.92 2.92
N ALA A 72 0.46 3.26 3.57
CA ALA A 72 1.89 3.52 3.44
C ALA A 72 2.55 2.36 2.70
N ILE A 73 3.32 2.65 1.65
CA ILE A 73 4.01 1.66 0.80
C ILE A 73 5.49 2.02 0.70
N LYS A 74 6.38 1.07 0.98
CA LYS A 74 7.83 1.19 0.80
C LYS A 74 8.19 0.83 -0.64
N PHE A 75 8.85 1.74 -1.33
CA PHE A 75 9.32 1.53 -2.68
C PHE A 75 10.52 2.42 -2.96
N ASN A 76 11.59 1.85 -3.52
CA ASN A 76 12.87 2.50 -3.79
C ASN A 76 13.40 3.26 -2.57
N PHE A 77 13.44 2.59 -1.41
CA PHE A 77 13.90 3.14 -0.13
C PHE A 77 13.05 4.28 0.45
N GLU A 78 12.02 4.75 -0.25
CA GLU A 78 11.09 5.79 0.20
C GLU A 78 9.74 5.21 0.64
N ILE A 79 9.05 5.91 1.54
CA ILE A 79 7.68 5.57 1.94
C ILE A 79 6.72 6.53 1.26
N LYS A 80 5.86 5.98 0.41
CA LYS A 80 4.78 6.70 -0.27
C LYS A 80 3.51 6.58 0.56
N TYR A 81 2.82 7.70 0.78
CA TYR A 81 1.60 7.78 1.59
C TYR A 81 0.39 8.16 0.75
N TYR A 82 -0.69 7.41 0.92
CA TYR A 82 -1.88 7.52 0.11
C TYR A 82 -3.12 7.53 0.98
N LYS A 83 -4.07 8.44 0.70
CA LYS A 83 -5.38 8.38 1.33
C LYS A 83 -6.13 7.16 0.81
N LEU A 84 -6.45 6.24 1.69
CA LEU A 84 -7.13 5.00 1.37
C LEU A 84 -8.63 5.15 1.57
N TYR A 85 -9.38 4.81 0.54
CA TYR A 85 -10.83 4.80 0.55
C TYR A 85 -11.37 3.38 0.45
N TYR A 86 -12.60 3.21 0.92
CA TYR A 86 -13.33 1.96 0.87
C TYR A 86 -14.79 2.23 0.50
N ASP A 87 -15.24 1.59 -0.58
CA ASP A 87 -16.64 1.58 -0.98
C ASP A 87 -17.36 0.49 -0.17
N GLN A 88 -18.18 0.91 0.79
CA GLN A 88 -18.90 0.00 1.67
C GLN A 88 -19.98 -0.83 0.95
N LEU A 89 -20.55 -0.32 -0.14
CA LEU A 89 -21.63 -0.99 -0.87
C LEU A 89 -21.07 -2.13 -1.72
N ASN A 90 -19.97 -1.86 -2.43
CA ASN A 90 -19.35 -2.84 -3.32
C ASN A 90 -18.20 -3.61 -2.66
N SER A 91 -17.82 -3.25 -1.43
CA SER A 91 -16.68 -3.82 -0.70
C SER A 91 -15.34 -3.68 -1.43
N LEU A 92 -15.06 -2.47 -1.94
CA LEU A 92 -13.88 -2.22 -2.78
C LEU A 92 -12.93 -1.18 -2.18
N HIS A 93 -11.64 -1.47 -2.16
CA HIS A 93 -10.55 -0.56 -1.80
C HIS A 93 -10.10 0.28 -2.99
N TYR A 94 -9.71 1.54 -2.74
CA TYR A 94 -9.15 2.40 -3.77
C TYR A 94 -8.34 3.59 -3.22
N VAL A 95 -7.41 4.08 -4.04
CA VAL A 95 -6.66 5.33 -3.83
C VAL A 95 -6.96 6.37 -4.93
N GLY A 96 -7.26 5.89 -6.14
CA GLY A 96 -7.63 6.68 -7.31
C GLY A 96 -8.88 6.13 -7.98
N GLU A 97 -8.83 5.92 -9.29
CA GLU A 97 -9.99 5.45 -10.07
C GLU A 97 -10.20 3.93 -9.99
N LYS A 98 -9.11 3.17 -10.02
CA LYS A 98 -9.14 1.70 -9.94
C LYS A 98 -9.62 1.24 -8.56
N ARG A 99 -10.37 0.13 -8.56
CA ARG A 99 -11.02 -0.45 -7.37
C ARG A 99 -10.67 -1.93 -7.27
N PHE A 100 -10.48 -2.41 -6.05
CA PHE A 100 -9.98 -3.75 -5.78
C PHE A 100 -10.72 -4.40 -4.61
N ASP A 101 -10.98 -5.71 -4.70
CA ASP A 101 -11.61 -6.47 -3.62
C ASP A 101 -10.66 -6.64 -2.42
N LEU A 102 -9.36 -6.84 -2.69
CA LEU A 102 -8.32 -6.99 -1.69
C LEU A 102 -7.36 -5.80 -1.69
N ILE A 103 -6.92 -5.40 -0.49
CA ILE A 103 -5.88 -4.37 -0.37
C ILE A 103 -4.55 -4.81 -0.98
N GLU A 104 -4.26 -6.11 -0.96
CA GLU A 104 -3.06 -6.68 -1.56
C GLU A 104 -3.03 -6.44 -3.07
N ASP A 105 -4.15 -6.62 -3.76
CA ASP A 105 -4.28 -6.37 -5.21
C ASP A 105 -4.08 -4.89 -5.54
N LEU A 106 -4.63 -3.99 -4.71
CA LEU A 106 -4.43 -2.55 -4.83
C LEU A 106 -2.94 -2.19 -4.69
N VAL A 107 -2.27 -2.75 -3.69
CA VAL A 107 -0.84 -2.51 -3.46
C VAL A 107 -0.02 -3.09 -4.62
N HIS A 108 -0.39 -4.25 -5.14
CA HIS A 108 0.29 -4.88 -6.27
C HIS A 108 0.22 -4.01 -7.54
N ASP A 109 -0.97 -3.52 -7.90
CA ASP A 109 -1.15 -2.60 -9.04
C ASP A 109 -0.37 -1.29 -8.83
N GLY A 110 -0.33 -0.78 -7.60
CA GLY A 110 0.48 0.38 -7.23
C GLY A 110 1.99 0.16 -7.41
N LEU A 111 2.51 -0.98 -6.96
CA LEU A 111 3.94 -1.32 -7.07
C LEU A 111 4.37 -1.51 -8.53
N ILE A 112 3.54 -2.16 -9.36
CA ILE A 112 3.75 -2.23 -10.80
C ILE A 112 3.79 -0.82 -11.41
N SER A 113 2.86 0.04 -11.03
CA SER A 113 2.81 1.41 -11.54
C SER A 113 4.07 2.20 -11.15
N PHE A 114 4.53 2.09 -9.90
CA PHE A 114 5.76 2.76 -9.45
C PHE A 114 7.01 2.26 -10.20
N TYR A 115 7.09 0.95 -10.46
CA TYR A 115 8.19 0.33 -11.19
C TYR A 115 8.23 0.81 -12.64
N LEU A 116 7.08 0.76 -13.33
CA LEU A 116 6.97 1.25 -14.70
C LEU A 116 7.27 2.75 -14.81
N GLU A 117 6.81 3.56 -13.86
CA GLU A 117 7.13 4.99 -13.82
C GLU A 117 8.64 5.22 -13.65
N GLN A 118 9.33 4.44 -12.82
CA GLN A 118 10.78 4.55 -12.64
C GLN A 118 11.58 4.19 -13.90
N ASP A 119 11.25 3.08 -14.55
CA ASP A 119 11.98 2.64 -15.76
C ASP A 119 11.89 3.66 -16.89
N VAL A 120 10.75 4.35 -17.02
CA VAL A 120 10.56 5.41 -18.03
C VAL A 120 11.49 6.61 -17.81
N TYR A 121 12.00 6.83 -16.60
CA TYR A 121 12.99 7.90 -16.33
C TYR A 121 14.45 7.46 -16.52
N ILE A 122 14.71 6.19 -16.81
CA ILE A 122 16.06 5.63 -17.01
C ILE A 122 16.42 5.51 -18.50
N GLU A 123 15.43 5.60 -19.41
CA GLU A 123 15.62 5.71 -20.87
C GLU A 123 15.74 7.17 -21.36
#